data_AF-X1ELR9-F1
#
_entry.id   AF-X1ELR9-F1
#
_cell.length_a   1.000
_cell.length_b   1.000
_cell.length_c   1.000
_cell.angle_alpha   90.00
_cell.angle_beta   90.00
_cell.angle_gamma   90.00
#
_symmetry.space_group_name_H-M   'P 1'
#
loop_
_entity.id
_entity.type
_entity.pdbx_description
1 polymer ?
#
loop_
_entity_poly.entity_id
_entity_poly.type
_entity_poly.pdbx_seq_one_letter_code
_entity_poly.pdbx_strand_id
1 'polypeptide(L)'
;MIDMLMPIKGKILGMTIGNHELRVWNEAGIDICQDIAQKLGVPYRPEGMILKISFGNYNNRTKGKPFTYWGYASHGYGGARTAAAKAVKVERMSTFIHADFYLQSHDHLVNAAPVVYLMPDPRTHIDSETGFTMGKVTAHRKMLIKTNAYLKWGGYAEMGGFPPSDLETPIIKLAGVGKPKVRENHAHPLLVIISCIWSWRGK
;
A
#
# COMPACT_ATOMS: atom_id res chain seq x y z
N MET A 1 -21.29 -8.55 3.71
CA MET A 1 -19.95 -7.92 3.53
C MET A 1 -19.95 -6.49 4.05
N ILE A 2 -20.85 -5.62 3.58
CA ILE A 2 -20.95 -4.24 4.08
C ILE A 2 -21.10 -4.20 5.61
N ASP A 3 -21.96 -5.03 6.19
CA ASP A 3 -22.15 -5.09 7.66
C ASP A 3 -20.88 -5.48 8.42
N MET A 4 -19.98 -6.26 7.81
CA MET A 4 -18.69 -6.63 8.41
C MET A 4 -17.69 -5.47 8.36
N LEU A 5 -17.80 -4.59 7.35
CA LEU A 5 -16.90 -3.45 7.15
C LEU A 5 -17.40 -2.18 7.86
N MET A 6 -18.71 -2.08 8.11
CA MET A 6 -19.33 -0.92 8.74
C MET A 6 -18.70 -0.53 10.10
N PRO A 7 -18.37 -1.48 11.01
CA PRO A 7 -17.73 -1.16 12.29
C PRO A 7 -16.33 -0.53 12.15
N ILE A 8 -15.65 -0.75 11.03
CA ILE A 8 -14.31 -0.24 10.76
C ILE A 8 -14.27 0.83 9.68
N LYS A 9 -15.43 1.33 9.21
CA LYS A 9 -15.48 2.28 8.08
C LYS A 9 -14.60 3.51 8.27
N GLY A 10 -14.52 4.02 9.51
CA GLY A 10 -13.69 5.19 9.85
C GLY A 10 -12.18 4.91 9.82
N LYS A 11 -11.77 3.65 9.65
CA LYS A 11 -10.36 3.22 9.50
C LYS A 11 -10.00 2.89 8.05
N ILE A 12 -10.97 2.88 7.14
CA ILE A 12 -10.76 2.60 5.72
C ILE A 12 -10.39 3.92 5.03
N LEU A 13 -9.14 4.01 4.59
CA LEU A 13 -8.64 5.21 3.90
C LEU A 13 -9.10 5.31 2.44
N GLY A 14 -9.49 4.18 1.86
CA GLY A 14 -10.02 4.10 0.50
C GLY A 14 -10.08 2.67 -0.01
N MET A 15 -10.72 2.49 -1.16
CA MET A 15 -10.89 1.20 -1.84
C MET A 15 -10.44 1.30 -3.30
N THR A 16 -9.92 0.19 -3.83
CA THR A 16 -9.51 0.00 -5.23
C THR A 16 -10.19 -1.24 -5.80
N ILE A 17 -10.31 -1.33 -7.12
CA ILE A 17 -10.90 -2.50 -7.78
C ILE A 17 -9.91 -3.66 -7.81
N GLY A 18 -10.40 -4.89 -7.67
CA GLY A 18 -9.62 -6.09 -7.93
C GLY A 18 -9.75 -6.57 -9.37
N ASN A 19 -8.90 -7.51 -9.77
CA ASN A 19 -8.96 -8.14 -11.09
C ASN A 19 -10.23 -8.98 -11.28
N HIS A 20 -10.80 -9.51 -10.19
CA HIS A 20 -12.05 -10.25 -10.24
C HIS A 20 -13.24 -9.32 -10.49
N GLU A 21 -13.32 -8.20 -9.77
CA GLU A 21 -14.38 -7.22 -9.93
C GLU A 21 -14.26 -6.48 -11.26
N LEU A 22 -13.04 -6.24 -11.76
CA LEU A 22 -12.84 -5.72 -13.11
C LEU A 22 -13.37 -6.68 -14.19
N ARG A 23 -13.26 -8.00 -13.98
CA ARG A 23 -13.86 -8.99 -14.88
C ARG A 23 -15.39 -8.91 -14.84
N VAL A 24 -15.97 -8.84 -13.65
CA VAL A 24 -17.43 -8.68 -13.47
C VAL A 24 -17.93 -7.39 -14.13
N TRP A 25 -17.20 -6.28 -13.97
CA TRP A 25 -17.49 -5.03 -14.66
C TRP A 25 -17.48 -5.19 -16.18
N ASN A 26 -16.46 -5.85 -16.74
CA ASN A 26 -16.36 -6.05 -18.18
C ASN A 26 -17.46 -6.97 -18.74
N GLU A 27 -17.90 -7.96 -17.98
CA GLU A 27 -18.92 -8.94 -18.40
C GLU A 27 -20.35 -8.43 -18.18
N ALA A 28 -20.61 -7.74 -17.08
CA ALA A 28 -21.96 -7.41 -16.61
C ALA A 28 -22.19 -5.90 -16.41
N GLY A 29 -21.17 -5.05 -16.51
CA GLY A 29 -21.28 -3.61 -16.25
C GLY A 29 -21.49 -3.26 -14.78
N ILE A 30 -21.13 -4.16 -13.85
CA ILE A 30 -21.37 -4.01 -12.41
C ILE A 30 -20.04 -3.87 -11.67
N ASP A 31 -19.81 -2.72 -11.02
CA ASP A 31 -18.66 -2.47 -10.16
C ASP A 31 -19.06 -2.63 -8.68
N ILE A 32 -18.89 -3.85 -8.19
CA ILE A 32 -19.24 -4.22 -6.82
C ILE A 32 -18.37 -3.44 -5.81
N CYS A 33 -17.09 -3.15 -6.11
CA CYS A 33 -16.22 -2.41 -5.20
C CYS A 33 -16.68 -0.94 -5.09
N GLN A 34 -17.15 -0.34 -6.18
CA GLN A 34 -17.75 0.99 -6.16
C GLN A 34 -19.01 1.04 -5.28
N ASP A 35 -19.93 0.08 -5.46
CA ASP A 35 -21.16 0.00 -4.66
C ASP A 35 -20.89 -0.12 -3.16
N ILE A 36 -19.90 -0.93 -2.79
CA ILE A 36 -19.48 -1.08 -1.39
C ILE A 36 -18.89 0.22 -0.86
N ALA A 37 -18.00 0.86 -1.61
CA ALA A 37 -17.36 2.09 -1.20
C ALA A 37 -18.38 3.22 -1.00
N GLN A 38 -19.36 3.33 -1.90
CA GLN A 38 -20.48 4.27 -1.77
C GLN A 38 -21.31 4.00 -0.49
N LYS A 39 -21.68 2.74 -0.23
CA LYS A 39 -22.45 2.38 0.97
C LYS A 39 -21.69 2.60 2.27
N LEU A 40 -20.37 2.41 2.26
CA LEU A 40 -19.51 2.70 3.41
C LEU A 40 -19.22 4.21 3.58
N GLY A 41 -19.42 5.00 2.51
CA GLY A 41 -19.07 6.42 2.48
C GLY A 41 -17.57 6.66 2.48
N VAL A 42 -16.79 5.80 1.81
CA VAL A 42 -15.32 5.87 1.76
C VAL A 42 -14.83 6.19 0.35
N PRO A 43 -13.64 6.81 0.19
CA PRO A 43 -13.09 7.12 -1.13
C PRO A 43 -12.91 5.86 -1.98
N TYR A 44 -13.30 5.94 -3.25
CA TYR A 44 -13.09 4.89 -4.24
C TYR A 44 -12.22 5.40 -5.38
N ARG A 45 -11.20 4.63 -5.75
CA ARG A 45 -10.42 4.87 -6.96
C ARG A 45 -9.96 3.54 -7.54
N PRO A 46 -10.49 3.09 -8.68
CA PRO A 46 -10.29 1.72 -9.15
C PRO A 46 -8.81 1.39 -9.41
N GLU A 47 -8.05 2.29 -10.04
CA GLU A 47 -6.70 2.00 -10.55
C GLU A 47 -5.61 1.95 -9.46
N GLY A 48 -5.76 2.76 -8.43
CA GLY A 48 -4.76 2.96 -7.37
C GLY A 48 -4.83 4.35 -6.76
N MET A 49 -4.34 4.51 -5.54
CA MET A 49 -4.57 5.70 -4.72
C MET A 49 -3.28 6.20 -4.07
N ILE A 50 -3.01 7.50 -4.25
CA ILE A 50 -2.01 8.21 -3.46
C ILE A 50 -2.67 8.79 -2.20
N LEU A 51 -2.04 8.57 -1.06
CA LEU A 51 -2.54 8.97 0.25
C LEU A 51 -1.57 9.96 0.88
N LYS A 52 -2.11 11.10 1.31
CA LYS A 52 -1.41 12.03 2.19
C LYS A 52 -1.93 11.84 3.61
N ILE A 53 -1.09 11.27 4.48
CA ILE A 53 -1.44 11.08 5.89
C ILE A 53 -0.71 12.15 6.69
N SER A 54 -1.46 12.99 7.39
CA SER A 54 -0.90 14.07 8.21
C SER A 54 -1.42 14.04 9.63
N PHE A 55 -0.53 14.18 10.62
CA PHE A 55 -0.90 14.18 12.03
C PHE A 55 0.09 14.98 12.89
N GLY A 56 -0.37 15.39 14.07
CA GLY A 56 0.38 16.27 14.97
C GLY A 56 0.44 17.71 14.49
N ASN A 57 1.09 18.57 15.27
CA ASN A 57 1.22 20.01 15.00
C ASN A 57 2.66 20.54 15.17
N TYR A 58 3.63 19.62 15.30
CA TYR A 58 5.04 19.94 15.48
C TYR A 58 5.88 18.92 14.71
N ASN A 59 6.29 19.25 13.49
CA ASN A 59 7.30 18.46 12.79
C ASN A 59 8.71 18.91 13.18
N ASN A 60 9.70 18.03 13.03
CA ASN A 60 11.08 18.25 13.49
C ASN A 60 11.79 19.47 12.84
N ARG A 61 11.15 20.17 11.91
CA ARG A 61 11.73 21.31 11.17
C ARG A 61 10.95 22.61 11.37
N THR A 62 9.65 22.56 11.69
CA THR A 62 8.80 23.74 11.71
C THR A 62 7.65 23.58 12.71
N LYS A 63 7.64 24.45 13.73
CA LYS A 63 6.55 24.56 14.69
C LYS A 63 5.23 24.90 13.97
N GLY A 64 4.14 24.26 14.36
CA GLY A 64 2.82 24.47 13.75
C GLY A 64 2.58 23.69 12.45
N LYS A 65 3.54 22.88 11.98
CA LYS A 65 3.37 22.02 10.80
C LYS A 65 3.21 20.55 11.21
N PRO A 66 2.28 19.79 10.60
CA PRO A 66 2.11 18.38 10.92
C PRO A 66 3.26 17.53 10.38
N PHE A 67 3.40 16.32 10.91
CA PHE A 67 4.11 15.25 10.20
C PHE A 67 3.27 14.85 8.99
N THR A 68 3.91 14.61 7.86
CA THR A 68 3.24 14.21 6.61
C THR A 68 3.95 13.01 6.04
N TYR A 69 3.18 11.98 5.70
CA TYR A 69 3.64 10.80 4.98
C TYR A 69 2.81 10.64 3.71
N TRP A 70 3.49 10.21 2.65
CA TRP A 70 2.88 9.84 1.39
C TRP A 70 2.86 8.32 1.25
N GLY A 71 1.71 7.77 0.92
CA GLY A 71 1.52 6.36 0.61
C GLY A 71 1.01 6.18 -0.80
N TYR A 72 1.37 5.09 -1.47
CA TYR A 72 0.70 4.69 -2.71
C TYR A 72 0.19 3.26 -2.59
N ALA A 73 -1.09 3.04 -2.92
CA ALA A 73 -1.73 1.74 -2.85
C ALA A 73 -2.34 1.36 -4.19
N SER A 74 -2.16 0.11 -4.61
CA SER A 74 -2.85 -0.46 -5.78
C SER A 74 -3.20 -1.92 -5.54
N HIS A 75 -4.17 -2.45 -6.28
CA HIS A 75 -4.46 -3.89 -6.26
C HIS A 75 -3.25 -4.69 -6.74
N GLY A 76 -2.62 -4.29 -7.85
CA GLY A 76 -1.54 -5.03 -8.48
C GLY A 76 -2.03 -5.91 -9.63
N TYR A 77 -1.17 -6.81 -10.10
CA TYR A 77 -1.41 -7.59 -11.32
C TYR A 77 -0.52 -8.84 -11.42
N GLY A 78 -0.82 -9.75 -12.35
CA GLY A 78 0.04 -10.86 -12.78
C GLY A 78 -0.21 -12.22 -12.11
N GLY A 79 0.72 -13.17 -12.21
CA GLY A 79 0.54 -14.54 -11.69
C GLY A 79 1.84 -15.11 -11.11
N ALA A 80 2.49 -14.35 -10.22
CA ALA A 80 3.81 -14.71 -9.72
C ALA A 80 3.74 -15.92 -8.79
N ARG A 81 4.67 -16.87 -8.96
CA ARG A 81 4.70 -18.14 -8.23
C ARG A 81 5.63 -18.13 -7.02
N THR A 82 6.74 -17.41 -7.09
CA THR A 82 7.74 -17.34 -6.02
C THR A 82 7.61 -16.07 -5.20
N ALA A 83 8.02 -16.11 -3.92
CA ALA A 83 7.99 -14.95 -3.04
C ALA A 83 8.80 -13.76 -3.60
N ALA A 84 9.97 -14.03 -4.19
CA ALA A 84 10.80 -13.01 -4.83
C ALA A 84 10.08 -12.32 -6.00
N ALA A 85 9.45 -13.10 -6.90
CA ALA A 85 8.72 -12.53 -8.03
C ALA A 85 7.51 -11.67 -7.60
N LYS A 86 6.88 -12.01 -6.46
CA LYS A 86 5.80 -11.23 -5.86
C LYS A 86 6.31 -9.91 -5.27
N ALA A 87 7.47 -9.93 -4.59
CA ALA A 87 8.08 -8.75 -3.98
C ALA A 87 8.57 -7.72 -5.02
N VAL A 88 9.15 -8.18 -6.14
CA VAL A 88 9.64 -7.30 -7.22
C VAL A 88 8.54 -6.38 -7.79
N LYS A 89 7.27 -6.78 -7.72
CA LYS A 89 6.18 -5.96 -8.29
C LYS A 89 5.93 -4.66 -7.52
N VAL A 90 5.99 -4.70 -6.17
CA VAL A 90 5.87 -3.47 -5.36
C VAL A 90 7.12 -2.60 -5.49
N GLU A 91 8.28 -3.23 -5.70
CA GLU A 91 9.51 -2.52 -6.02
C GLU A 91 9.40 -1.75 -7.34
N ARG A 92 8.92 -2.38 -8.42
CA ARG A 92 8.65 -1.73 -9.71
C ARG A 92 7.68 -0.55 -9.58
N MET A 93 6.62 -0.71 -8.79
CA MET A 93 5.69 0.40 -8.51
C MET A 93 6.38 1.60 -7.88
N SER A 94 7.40 1.36 -7.06
CA SER A 94 8.15 2.39 -6.35
C SER A 94 9.21 3.11 -7.19
N THR A 95 9.39 2.76 -8.47
CA THR A 95 10.36 3.42 -9.35
C THR A 95 9.81 4.65 -10.04
N PHE A 96 8.49 4.76 -10.21
CA PHE A 96 7.85 5.86 -10.96
C PHE A 96 6.88 6.71 -10.13
N ILE A 97 6.51 6.28 -8.93
CA ILE A 97 5.77 7.09 -7.95
C ILE A 97 6.64 7.24 -6.72
N HIS A 98 6.87 8.46 -6.23
CA HIS A 98 7.67 8.72 -5.04
C HIS A 98 6.76 8.86 -3.80
N ALA A 99 6.98 8.00 -2.80
CA ALA A 99 6.21 7.93 -1.56
C ALA A 99 7.05 7.34 -0.42
N ASP A 100 6.61 7.52 0.83
CA ASP A 100 7.24 6.95 2.02
C ASP A 100 6.91 5.46 2.20
N PHE A 101 5.74 5.02 1.72
CA PHE A 101 5.34 3.62 1.75
C PHE A 101 4.46 3.23 0.56
N TYR A 102 4.50 1.94 0.21
CA TYR A 102 3.88 1.39 -0.98
C TYR A 102 3.13 0.12 -0.62
N LEU A 103 1.83 0.03 -0.93
CA LEU A 103 1.02 -1.15 -0.73
C LEU A 103 0.63 -1.75 -2.09
N GLN A 104 0.87 -3.04 -2.27
CA GLN A 104 0.36 -3.74 -3.44
C GLN A 104 -0.14 -5.13 -3.07
N SER A 105 -1.36 -5.44 -3.47
CA SER A 105 -2.03 -6.69 -3.12
C SER A 105 -1.87 -7.76 -4.21
N HIS A 106 -2.96 -8.45 -4.57
CA HIS A 106 -3.09 -9.38 -5.69
C HIS A 106 -2.39 -10.74 -5.56
N ASP A 107 -1.17 -10.79 -5.01
CA ASP A 107 -0.35 -12.01 -4.99
C ASP A 107 -0.53 -12.90 -3.75
N HIS A 108 -1.39 -12.48 -2.81
CA HIS A 108 -1.72 -13.21 -1.59
C HIS A 108 -0.48 -13.67 -0.82
N LEU A 109 0.46 -12.75 -0.61
CA LEU A 109 1.68 -13.00 0.16
C LEU A 109 2.04 -11.72 0.90
N VAL A 110 2.14 -11.80 2.23
CA VAL A 110 2.65 -10.69 3.03
C VAL A 110 4.16 -10.57 2.81
N ASN A 111 4.62 -9.37 2.51
CA ASN A 111 6.04 -9.06 2.42
C ASN A 111 6.25 -7.60 2.83
N ALA A 112 7.33 -7.33 3.56
CA ALA A 112 7.74 -5.98 3.90
C ALA A 112 9.25 -5.81 3.68
N ALA A 113 9.62 -4.90 2.79
CA ALA A 113 11.01 -4.61 2.46
C ALA A 113 11.30 -3.12 2.64
N PRO A 114 12.14 -2.72 3.61
CA PRO A 114 12.65 -1.36 3.67
C PRO A 114 13.70 -1.15 2.58
N VAL A 115 13.58 -0.07 1.82
CA VAL A 115 14.56 0.32 0.80
C VAL A 115 14.95 1.78 1.02
N VAL A 116 16.20 2.13 0.69
CA VAL A 116 16.68 3.50 0.71
C VAL A 116 17.02 3.91 -0.71
N TYR A 117 16.60 5.10 -1.12
CA TYR A 117 17.03 5.70 -2.36
C TYR A 117 17.53 7.12 -2.13
N LEU A 118 18.30 7.61 -3.07
CA LEU A 118 18.98 8.89 -2.99
C LEU A 118 18.23 9.92 -3.83
N MET A 119 17.86 11.04 -3.21
CA MET A 119 17.18 12.16 -3.85
C MET A 119 18.12 13.37 -3.89
N PRO A 120 18.25 14.07 -5.03
CA PRO A 120 18.89 15.37 -5.06
C PRO A 120 18.19 16.32 -4.09
N ASP A 121 18.95 16.97 -3.22
CA ASP A 121 18.47 18.09 -2.41
C ASP A 121 18.52 19.35 -3.28
N PRO A 122 17.42 20.12 -3.39
CA PRO A 122 17.39 21.36 -4.17
C PRO A 122 18.33 22.44 -3.62
N ARG A 123 18.86 22.29 -2.40
CA ARG A 123 19.81 23.22 -1.80
C ARG A 123 21.22 22.98 -2.31
N THR A 124 21.87 24.07 -2.72
CA THR A 124 23.25 24.06 -3.20
C THR A 124 24.16 24.85 -2.25
N HIS A 125 25.47 24.67 -2.41
CA HIS A 125 26.50 25.48 -1.77
C HIS A 125 27.65 25.68 -2.75
N ILE A 126 28.41 26.77 -2.58
CA ILE A 126 29.65 26.97 -3.35
C ILE A 126 30.75 26.22 -2.62
N ASP A 127 31.43 25.34 -3.34
CA ASP A 127 32.59 24.63 -2.82
C ASP A 127 33.80 25.59 -2.76
N SER A 128 34.39 25.75 -1.58
CA SER A 128 35.45 26.74 -1.34
C SER A 128 36.78 26.39 -2.01
N GLU A 129 36.99 25.13 -2.38
CA GLU A 129 38.23 24.66 -3.00
C GLU A 129 38.15 24.75 -4.53
N THR A 130 37.03 24.37 -5.12
CA THR A 130 36.82 24.29 -6.58
C THR A 130 36.07 25.48 -7.15
N GLY A 131 35.36 26.25 -6.33
CA GLY A 131 34.50 27.35 -6.76
C GLY A 131 33.19 26.91 -7.44
N PHE A 132 32.93 25.60 -7.55
CA PHE A 132 31.74 25.09 -8.21
C PHE A 132 30.50 25.13 -7.30
N THR A 133 29.33 25.31 -7.93
CA THR A 133 28.05 25.15 -7.24
C THR A 133 27.75 23.66 -7.08
N MET A 134 27.85 23.17 -5.85
CA MET A 134 27.68 21.78 -5.49
C MET A 134 26.32 21.53 -4.84
N GLY A 135 25.59 20.54 -5.36
CA GLY A 135 24.36 20.02 -4.75
C GLY A 135 24.64 19.04 -3.61
N LYS A 136 23.60 18.68 -2.86
CA LYS A 136 23.64 17.59 -1.87
C LYS A 136 22.68 16.49 -2.28
N VAL A 137 22.93 15.29 -1.78
CA VAL A 137 22.04 14.14 -1.97
C VAL A 137 21.52 13.71 -0.62
N THR A 138 20.20 13.53 -0.51
CA THR A 138 19.52 13.11 0.72
C THR A 138 18.98 11.70 0.58
N ALA A 139 19.28 10.85 1.55
CA ALA A 139 18.72 9.50 1.61
C ALA A 139 17.26 9.50 2.09
N HIS A 140 16.36 9.03 1.24
CA HIS A 140 14.95 8.80 1.57
C HIS A 140 14.69 7.30 1.75
N ARG A 141 14.03 6.93 2.85
CA ARG A 141 13.71 5.53 3.15
C ARG A 141 12.24 5.30 2.79
N LYS A 142 11.99 4.33 1.93
CA LYS A 142 10.67 3.84 1.58
C LYS A 142 10.40 2.47 2.16
N MET A 143 9.14 2.18 2.45
CA MET A 143 8.66 0.84 2.79
C MET A 143 7.91 0.24 1.61
N LEU A 144 8.32 -0.94 1.15
CA LEU A 144 7.61 -1.71 0.14
C LEU A 144 6.81 -2.80 0.85
N ILE A 145 5.49 -2.83 0.65
CA ILE A 145 4.59 -3.76 1.34
C ILE A 145 3.74 -4.51 0.32
N LYS A 146 3.77 -5.84 0.41
CA LYS A 146 2.75 -6.71 -0.15
C LYS A 146 1.75 -7.09 0.93
N THR A 147 0.48 -7.05 0.61
CA THR A 147 -0.62 -7.44 1.50
C THR A 147 -1.10 -8.86 1.17
N ASN A 148 -1.82 -9.46 2.11
CA ASN A 148 -2.39 -10.78 1.94
C ASN A 148 -3.73 -10.77 1.18
N ALA A 149 -4.35 -11.95 1.14
CA ALA A 149 -5.79 -12.09 0.97
C ALA A 149 -6.38 -12.73 2.21
N TYR A 150 -7.58 -12.30 2.59
CA TYR A 150 -8.33 -12.91 3.69
C TYR A 150 -9.16 -14.10 3.18
N LEU A 151 -8.52 -14.99 2.43
CA LEU A 151 -9.12 -16.17 1.82
C LEU A 151 -8.38 -17.42 2.26
N LYS A 152 -9.12 -18.37 2.85
CA LYS A 152 -8.58 -19.69 3.19
C LYS A 152 -8.20 -20.45 1.91
N TRP A 153 -7.13 -21.23 2.01
CA TRP A 153 -6.64 -22.06 0.90
C TRP A 153 -7.69 -23.07 0.43
N GLY A 154 -7.70 -23.35 -0.88
CA GLY A 154 -8.68 -24.18 -1.57
C GLY A 154 -9.06 -23.61 -2.95
N GLY A 155 -9.99 -24.26 -3.64
CA GLY A 155 -10.60 -23.76 -4.88
C GLY A 155 -9.56 -23.44 -5.95
N TYR A 156 -9.61 -22.23 -6.52
CA TYR A 156 -8.67 -21.79 -7.56
C TYR A 156 -7.19 -21.90 -7.13
N ALA A 157 -6.89 -21.59 -5.87
CA ALA A 157 -5.53 -21.66 -5.36
C ALA A 157 -5.02 -23.10 -5.35
N GLU A 158 -5.84 -24.05 -4.92
CA GLU A 158 -5.53 -25.47 -4.86
C GLU A 158 -5.44 -26.09 -6.27
N MET A 159 -6.44 -25.85 -7.13
CA MET A 159 -6.40 -26.28 -8.54
C MET A 159 -5.18 -25.70 -9.28
N GLY A 160 -4.80 -24.47 -8.94
CA GLY A 160 -3.69 -23.76 -9.54
C GLY A 160 -2.32 -24.07 -8.94
N GLY A 161 -2.21 -24.93 -7.92
CA GLY A 161 -0.94 -25.26 -7.25
C GLY A 161 -0.28 -24.10 -6.51
N PHE A 162 -1.07 -23.15 -6.00
CA PHE A 162 -0.57 -22.08 -5.14
C PHE A 162 -0.53 -22.53 -3.68
N PRO A 163 0.48 -22.14 -2.88
CA PRO A 163 0.49 -22.44 -1.45
C PRO A 163 -0.57 -21.62 -0.69
N PRO A 164 -0.92 -22.02 0.55
CA PRO A 164 -1.75 -21.21 1.44
C PRO A 164 -1.11 -19.84 1.70
N SER A 165 -1.96 -18.85 1.92
CA SER A 165 -1.58 -17.48 2.26
C SER A 165 -1.74 -17.24 3.76
N ASP A 166 -0.87 -16.41 4.31
CA ASP A 166 -1.06 -15.88 5.65
C ASP A 166 -2.33 -15.01 5.69
N LEU A 167 -3.16 -15.18 6.71
CA LEU A 167 -4.40 -14.41 6.90
C LEU A 167 -4.18 -13.13 7.74
N GLU A 168 -2.94 -12.89 8.18
CA GLU A 168 -2.53 -11.70 8.93
C GLU A 168 -2.39 -10.44 8.07
N THR A 169 -2.58 -9.29 8.71
CA THR A 169 -2.50 -7.96 8.08
C THR A 169 -1.17 -7.28 8.43
N PRO A 170 -0.39 -6.79 7.45
CA PRO A 170 0.80 -5.99 7.77
C PRO A 170 0.41 -4.66 8.42
N ILE A 171 1.11 -4.29 9.52
CA ILE A 171 0.86 -3.03 10.23
C ILE A 171 2.02 -2.06 9.97
N ILE A 172 1.68 -0.89 9.42
CA ILE A 172 2.61 0.24 9.25
C ILE A 172 2.40 1.21 10.40
N LYS A 173 3.47 1.47 11.15
CA LYS A 173 3.50 2.48 12.22
C LYS A 173 4.17 3.75 11.69
N LEU A 174 3.39 4.82 11.61
CA LEU A 174 3.85 6.17 11.32
C LEU A 174 4.05 6.89 12.67
N ALA A 175 5.18 7.57 12.85
CA ALA A 175 5.54 8.21 14.12
C ALA A 175 6.27 9.52 13.85
N GLY A 176 5.92 10.59 14.57
CA GLY A 176 6.56 11.91 14.40
C GLY A 176 8.06 11.93 14.73
N VAL A 177 8.50 10.99 15.57
CA VAL A 177 9.92 10.76 15.86
C VAL A 177 10.34 9.44 15.21
N GLY A 178 11.25 9.52 14.24
CA GLY A 178 11.77 8.37 13.48
C GLY A 178 11.14 8.19 12.09
N LYS A 179 11.78 7.35 11.26
CA LYS A 179 11.30 6.99 9.91
C LYS A 179 10.19 5.92 10.03
N PRO A 180 9.26 5.78 9.06
CA PRO A 180 8.16 4.79 9.09
C PRO A 180 8.67 3.37 9.41
N LYS A 181 8.00 2.58 10.25
CA LYS A 181 8.42 1.20 10.55
C LYS A 181 7.26 0.22 10.33
N VAL A 182 7.57 -0.97 9.82
CA VAL A 182 6.62 -2.10 9.74
C VAL A 182 6.85 -3.00 10.96
N ARG A 183 5.76 -3.49 11.57
CA ARG A 183 5.80 -4.55 12.59
C ARG A 183 4.73 -5.61 12.26
N GLU A 184 5.03 -6.86 12.58
CA GLU A 184 4.05 -7.95 12.64
C GLU A 184 3.36 -7.90 14.01
N ASN A 185 2.04 -8.07 14.07
CA ASN A 185 1.29 -8.06 15.34
C ASN A 185 -0.09 -8.74 15.18
N HIS A 186 -0.49 -9.52 16.18
CA HIS A 186 -1.71 -10.35 16.17
C HIS A 186 -3.01 -9.67 16.68
N ALA A 187 -3.13 -8.33 16.65
CA ALA A 187 -4.39 -7.66 17.00
C ALA A 187 -4.51 -6.20 16.50
N HIS A 188 -5.73 -5.88 16.04
CA HIS A 188 -6.32 -4.59 15.62
C HIS A 188 -5.45 -3.61 14.80
N PRO A 189 -5.68 -3.53 13.46
CA PRO A 189 -4.88 -2.71 12.56
C PRO A 189 -5.16 -1.20 12.70
N LEU A 190 -4.09 -0.42 12.57
CA LEU A 190 -4.08 1.06 12.48
C LEU A 190 -3.98 1.57 11.03
N LEU A 191 -4.00 0.67 10.04
CA LEU A 191 -4.11 1.03 8.63
C LEU A 191 -4.71 -0.17 7.88
N VAL A 192 -5.99 -0.10 7.50
CA VAL A 192 -6.60 -1.09 6.61
C VAL A 192 -6.89 -0.38 5.29
N ILE A 193 -6.00 -0.56 4.32
CA ILE A 193 -6.35 -0.32 2.92
C ILE A 193 -6.89 -1.66 2.44
N ILE A 194 -8.21 -1.75 2.28
CA ILE A 194 -8.86 -2.93 1.73
C ILE A 194 -8.73 -2.82 0.22
N SER A 195 -7.70 -3.44 -0.37
CA SER A 195 -7.86 -3.86 -1.76
C SER A 195 -8.77 -5.09 -1.75
N CYS A 196 -9.77 -5.11 -2.63
CA CYS A 196 -10.88 -6.07 -2.59
C CYS A 196 -10.42 -7.55 -2.47
N ILE A 197 -11.13 -8.27 -1.60
CA ILE A 197 -10.92 -9.64 -1.15
C ILE A 197 -11.99 -10.51 -1.80
N TRP A 198 -11.83 -10.90 -3.07
CA TRP A 198 -12.69 -11.95 -3.63
C TRP A 198 -11.89 -12.83 -4.59
N SER A 199 -11.63 -14.07 -4.18
CA SER A 199 -11.59 -15.18 -5.12
C SER A 199 -12.88 -15.97 -4.92
N TRP A 200 -13.60 -16.13 -6.03
CA TRP A 200 -14.90 -16.78 -6.16
C TRP A 200 -14.94 -18.14 -5.46
N ARG A 201 -15.87 -18.31 -4.50
CA ARG A 201 -16.41 -19.62 -4.11
C ARG A 201 -17.56 -19.93 -5.05
N GLY A 202 -17.28 -20.60 -6.15
CA GLY A 202 -18.30 -21.40 -6.83
C GLY A 202 -18.65 -22.57 -5.92
N LYS A 203 -19.93 -22.67 -5.52
CA LYS A 203 -20.52 -23.96 -5.17
C LYS A 203 -20.66 -24.79 -6.45
#